data_AF-A0A7J4S221-F1
#
_entry.id   AF-A0A7J4S221-F1
#
_cell.length_a   1.000
_cell.length_b   1.000
_cell.length_c   1.000
_cell.angle_alpha   90.00
_cell.angle_beta   90.00
_cell.angle_gamma   90.00
#
_symmetry.space_group_name_H-M   'P 1'
#
loop_
_entity.id
_entity.type
_entity.pdbx_description
1 polymer ?
#
loop_
_entity_poly.entity_id
_entity_poly.type
_entity_poly.pdbx_seq_one_letter_code
_entity_poly.pdbx_strand_id
1 'polypeptide(L)'
;MQGVLETLFETIVLRGLGPALPAVLMAAPLKKVARAQLKKIYVLNEMGDMTGEYVLDPDCPIDYNDFLKVLPDEGIGDRETLFVGEYVFTAFQSGKFVFVLLSRGQLAAEDINWTALLLTAADAHLAAEAAGTAPRAPEPPKPSADAEKALAEQAARLDAREKELAKLEVQLKAADANLKGRGDELERQKAGLTALADYVAQMQAQVARGVDRARQSLEISEHLATSATENHAAADSQALADLRQQFDDERKALVVAKEELETKYREASEKAALLEKQAAEAAAALQKERDETAAREAEAERLRLAIEARVQELSQRFAAMAKERLMNSHKPGEQSTAPASAALKEIESAKAELAKERKFLQRRAIEMLDREEKVRTREMTLGEREAAVIRREQELASREATVERTKSPTPAAALPPAEVEEARKDIEIRVKIIQQKA
;
A
#
# COMPACT_ATOMS: atom_id res chain seq x y z
N MET A 1 2.04 34.84 1.88
CA MET A 1 3.29 35.17 1.16
C MET A 1 4.23 34.00 1.40
N GLN A 2 4.50 33.11 0.44
CA GLN A 2 5.54 33.29 -0.61
C GLN A 2 6.75 34.02 -0.02
N GLY A 3 7.95 33.48 0.13
CA GLY A 3 8.68 32.30 -0.32
C GLY A 3 9.99 32.31 0.51
N VAL A 4 11.08 31.60 0.24
CA VAL A 4 11.65 31.06 -0.98
C VAL A 4 12.70 30.04 -0.53
N LEU A 5 12.74 28.90 -1.23
CA LEU A 5 13.78 27.88 -1.21
C LEU A 5 15.14 28.46 -1.66
N GLU A 6 16.21 27.90 -1.08
CA GLU A 6 17.51 27.62 -1.71
C GLU A 6 18.30 28.81 -2.29
N THR A 7 19.55 28.96 -1.86
CA THR A 7 20.74 28.77 -2.71
C THR A 7 22.01 29.29 -2.01
N LEU A 8 23.15 28.73 -2.45
CA LEU A 8 24.55 29.14 -2.24
C LEU A 8 25.17 28.58 -0.95
N PHE A 9 25.65 27.33 -0.92
CA PHE A 9 26.84 26.82 -1.65
C PHE A 9 28.01 27.82 -1.70
N GLU A 10 29.15 27.32 -1.25
CA GLU A 10 30.51 27.81 -1.52
C GLU A 10 30.93 29.14 -0.90
N THR A 11 31.54 29.03 0.29
CA THR A 11 32.84 29.62 0.68
C THR A 11 32.96 29.35 2.19
N ILE A 12 34.01 28.76 2.76
CA ILE A 12 35.42 29.17 2.67
C ILE A 12 36.29 27.92 2.93
N VAL A 13 36.93 27.44 1.86
CA VAL A 13 38.27 26.84 1.91
C VAL A 13 39.29 27.99 2.05
N LEU A 14 40.48 27.66 2.56
CA LEU A 14 41.71 28.46 2.70
C LEU A 14 41.82 29.17 4.06
N ARG A 15 42.92 29.06 4.81
CA ARG A 15 44.26 28.51 4.55
C ARG A 15 45.03 28.56 5.87
N GLY A 16 45.97 27.63 6.11
CA GLY A 16 47.09 27.88 7.03
C GLY A 16 47.71 26.64 7.63
N LEU A 17 48.69 26.05 6.93
CA LEU A 17 49.51 24.94 7.40
C LEU A 17 50.46 25.31 8.56
N GLY A 18 50.57 24.38 9.53
CA GLY A 18 51.81 23.98 10.21
C GLY A 18 51.99 24.47 11.67
N PRO A 19 52.93 23.91 12.45
CA PRO A 19 53.41 22.52 12.55
C PRO A 19 53.50 22.07 14.04
N ALA A 20 52.89 20.95 14.45
CA ALA A 20 53.15 20.38 15.79
C ALA A 20 52.85 18.87 15.83
N LEU A 21 53.69 18.11 15.15
CA LEU A 21 53.80 16.65 15.26
C LEU A 21 54.63 16.10 16.46
N PRO A 22 54.88 16.79 17.60
CA PRO A 22 55.54 16.11 18.73
C PRO A 22 54.81 16.18 20.09
N ALA A 23 53.48 16.30 20.14
CA ALA A 23 52.74 16.21 21.42
C ALA A 23 51.84 14.96 21.56
N VAL A 24 51.89 14.03 20.59
CA VAL A 24 51.13 12.76 20.61
C VAL A 24 51.85 11.65 21.40
N LEU A 25 53.01 11.92 21.98
CA LEU A 25 53.74 10.95 22.81
C LEU A 25 54.11 11.58 24.15
N MET A 26 53.19 11.57 25.12
CA MET A 26 53.49 11.22 26.51
C MET A 26 52.19 11.12 27.33
N ALA A 27 52.11 10.05 28.13
CA ALA A 27 51.15 9.79 29.20
C ALA A 27 49.76 9.30 28.80
N ALA A 28 49.70 8.08 28.26
CA ALA A 28 48.65 7.16 28.67
C ALA A 28 48.74 6.88 30.18
N PRO A 29 47.66 7.00 30.96
CA PRO A 29 47.42 6.04 32.02
C PRO A 29 46.80 4.80 31.37
N LEU A 30 47.47 3.66 31.52
CA LEU A 30 46.95 2.32 31.26
C LEU A 30 45.64 2.13 32.02
N LYS A 31 44.52 2.51 31.40
CA LYS A 31 43.20 2.09 31.87
C LYS A 31 43.16 0.59 31.64
N LYS A 32 43.17 -0.16 32.73
CA LYS A 32 42.83 -1.59 32.75
C LYS A 32 41.54 -1.74 31.95
N VAL A 33 41.63 -2.24 30.73
CA VAL A 33 40.47 -2.48 29.87
C VAL A 33 39.66 -3.54 30.59
N ALA A 34 38.44 -3.19 31.00
CA ALA A 34 37.51 -4.16 31.53
C ALA A 34 37.31 -5.21 30.44
N ARG A 35 37.83 -6.42 30.67
CA ARG A 35 37.80 -7.50 29.68
C ARG A 35 36.35 -7.77 29.32
N ALA A 36 36.02 -7.65 28.04
CA ALA A 36 34.66 -7.89 27.56
C ALA A 36 34.23 -9.30 27.97
N GLN A 37 33.06 -9.40 28.60
CA GLN A 37 32.51 -10.70 29.00
C GLN A 37 31.60 -11.20 27.90
N LEU A 38 32.03 -12.25 27.19
CA LEU A 38 31.21 -12.88 26.17
C LEU A 38 30.03 -13.62 26.82
N LYS A 39 28.82 -13.40 26.30
CA LYS A 39 27.57 -13.90 26.86
C LYS A 39 26.90 -14.92 25.95
N LYS A 40 26.75 -14.58 24.67
CA LYS A 40 26.12 -15.45 23.66
C LYS A 40 26.83 -15.30 22.32
N ILE A 41 26.81 -16.34 21.50
CA ILE A 41 27.26 -16.31 20.11
C ILE A 41 26.11 -16.81 19.26
N TYR A 42 25.66 -15.98 18.32
CA TYR A 42 24.68 -16.36 17.31
C TYR A 42 25.40 -16.74 16.03
N VAL A 43 25.00 -17.85 15.43
CA VAL A 43 25.47 -18.30 14.12
C VAL A 43 24.35 -18.04 13.13
N LEU A 44 24.64 -17.23 12.11
CA LEU A 44 23.71 -16.90 11.04
C LEU A 44 24.19 -17.55 9.73
N ASN A 45 23.24 -18.02 8.93
CA ASN A 45 23.46 -18.51 7.58
C ASN A 45 23.71 -17.35 6.59
N GLU A 46 24.10 -17.68 5.35
CA GLU A 46 24.27 -16.73 4.23
C GLU A 46 23.05 -15.82 4.00
N MET A 47 21.85 -16.28 4.40
CA MET A 47 20.59 -15.55 4.25
C MET A 47 20.23 -14.65 5.46
N GLY A 48 21.07 -14.61 6.51
CA GLY A 48 20.79 -13.88 7.75
C GLY A 48 19.87 -14.63 8.73
N ASP A 49 19.48 -15.86 8.42
CA ASP A 49 18.67 -16.71 9.29
C ASP A 49 19.53 -17.38 10.38
N MET A 50 19.01 -17.47 11.60
CA MET A 50 19.70 -18.09 12.74
C MET A 50 19.82 -19.60 12.58
N THR A 51 21.06 -20.09 12.52
CA THR A 51 21.44 -21.51 12.40
C THR A 51 21.67 -22.15 13.76
N GLY A 52 22.18 -21.38 14.72
CA GLY A 52 22.48 -21.88 16.06
C GLY A 52 22.80 -20.77 17.05
N GLU A 53 22.62 -21.08 18.33
CA GLU A 53 22.94 -20.21 19.45
C GLU A 53 23.85 -20.96 20.43
N TYR A 54 25.00 -20.35 20.74
CA TYR A 54 25.87 -20.80 21.82
C TYR A 54 25.73 -19.86 23.01
N VAL A 55 25.05 -20.35 24.05
CA VAL A 55 24.84 -19.62 25.29
C VAL A 55 25.99 -19.91 26.24
N LEU A 56 26.83 -18.89 26.51
CA LEU A 56 27.92 -18.98 27.48
C LEU A 56 27.47 -18.53 28.87
N ASP A 57 26.50 -17.62 28.94
CA ASP A 57 25.88 -17.15 30.17
C ASP A 57 24.34 -17.24 30.06
N PRO A 58 23.70 -18.18 30.77
CA PRO A 58 22.26 -18.40 30.69
C PRO A 58 21.44 -17.27 31.34
N ASP A 59 22.06 -16.43 32.18
CA ASP A 59 21.38 -15.33 32.88
C ASP A 59 21.36 -14.03 32.05
N CYS A 60 21.77 -14.09 30.77
CA CYS A 60 21.79 -12.92 29.90
C CYS A 60 20.38 -12.56 29.41
N PRO A 61 19.87 -11.34 29.70
CA PRO A 61 18.50 -10.93 29.41
C PRO A 61 18.27 -10.49 27.95
N ILE A 62 19.30 -10.54 27.11
CA ILE A 62 19.23 -10.12 25.71
C ILE A 62 19.09 -11.34 24.82
N ASP A 63 18.11 -11.28 23.91
CA ASP A 63 17.80 -12.32 22.95
C ASP A 63 18.06 -11.88 21.51
N TYR A 64 18.05 -12.85 20.59
CA TYR A 64 18.21 -12.60 19.15
C TYR A 64 17.19 -11.59 18.60
N ASN A 65 15.98 -11.54 19.16
CA ASN A 65 14.96 -10.57 18.78
C ASN A 65 15.36 -9.12 19.09
N ASP A 66 16.20 -8.88 20.09
CA ASP A 66 16.70 -7.54 20.40
C ASP A 66 17.85 -7.13 19.49
N PHE A 67 18.61 -8.10 18.98
CA PHE A 67 19.57 -7.87 17.89
C PHE A 67 18.85 -7.43 16.61
N LEU A 68 17.77 -8.13 16.21
CA LEU A 68 16.99 -7.79 15.02
C LEU A 68 16.38 -6.38 15.05
N LYS A 69 16.00 -5.88 16.24
CA LYS A 69 15.47 -4.51 16.40
C LYS A 69 16.52 -3.42 16.19
N VAL A 70 17.79 -3.75 16.39
CA VAL A 70 18.92 -2.81 16.36
C VAL A 70 19.73 -2.96 15.08
N LEU A 71 19.46 -4.00 14.30
CA LEU A 71 20.08 -4.23 13.00
C LEU A 71 19.67 -3.12 12.02
N PRO A 72 20.63 -2.40 11.40
CA PRO A 72 20.34 -1.45 10.34
C PRO A 72 19.71 -2.13 9.12
N ASP A 73 18.90 -1.40 8.36
CA ASP A 73 18.29 -1.89 7.10
C ASP A 73 19.36 -2.28 6.05
N GLU A 74 20.58 -1.75 6.19
CA GLU A 74 21.76 -2.03 5.36
C GLU A 74 22.51 -3.31 5.79
N GLY A 75 22.13 -3.92 6.91
CA GLY A 75 22.83 -5.05 7.53
C GLY A 75 23.97 -4.63 8.45
N ILE A 76 24.70 -5.61 8.99
CA ILE A 76 25.91 -5.39 9.81
C ILE A 76 27.13 -5.90 9.04
N GLY A 77 28.15 -5.04 8.90
CA GLY A 77 29.40 -5.37 8.23
C GLY A 77 30.34 -6.24 9.07
N ASP A 78 31.37 -6.80 8.44
CA ASP A 78 32.41 -7.56 9.15
C ASP A 78 33.12 -6.65 10.16
N ARG A 79 33.20 -7.11 11.42
CA ARG A 79 33.82 -6.43 12.58
C ARG A 79 33.10 -5.17 13.00
N GLU A 80 31.88 -4.95 12.54
CA GLU A 80 31.06 -3.85 13.02
C GLU A 80 30.42 -4.20 14.36
N THR A 81 30.29 -3.17 15.20
CA THR A 81 29.77 -3.29 16.54
C THR A 81 28.47 -2.49 16.70
N LEU A 82 27.40 -3.15 17.13
CA LEU A 82 26.14 -2.50 17.50
C LEU A 82 26.00 -2.47 19.01
N PHE A 83 25.55 -1.34 19.54
CA PHE A 83 25.43 -1.10 20.97
C PHE A 83 23.97 -1.19 21.43
N VAL A 84 23.72 -2.03 22.43
CA VAL A 84 22.42 -2.18 23.09
C VAL A 84 22.62 -2.01 24.59
N GLY A 85 22.58 -0.75 25.05
CA GLY A 85 22.83 -0.41 26.45
C GLY A 85 24.25 -0.78 26.90
N GLU A 86 24.35 -1.71 27.84
CA GLU A 86 25.64 -2.23 28.35
C GLU A 86 26.24 -3.38 27.52
N TYR A 87 25.50 -3.83 26.51
CA TYR A 87 25.87 -4.97 25.67
C TYR A 87 26.23 -4.53 24.26
N VAL A 88 27.15 -5.27 23.66
CA VAL A 88 27.72 -5.00 22.35
C VAL A 88 27.61 -6.25 21.50
N PHE A 89 26.94 -6.13 20.37
CA PHE A 89 26.93 -7.13 19.31
C PHE A 89 28.10 -6.84 18.37
N THR A 90 28.94 -7.82 18.10
CA THR A 90 30.03 -7.71 17.12
C THR A 90 29.85 -8.79 16.07
N ALA A 91 29.64 -8.40 14.82
CA ALA A 91 29.53 -9.37 13.73
C ALA A 91 30.91 -9.74 13.17
N PHE A 92 31.09 -11.01 12.85
CA PHE A 92 32.25 -11.53 12.15
C PHE A 92 31.77 -12.37 10.98
N GLN A 93 32.14 -11.95 9.78
CA GLN A 93 31.83 -12.71 8.57
C GLN A 93 32.97 -13.70 8.32
N SER A 94 32.66 -15.00 8.38
CA SER A 94 33.60 -16.06 8.03
C SER A 94 32.97 -16.99 7.01
N GLY A 95 33.41 -16.86 5.77
CA GLY A 95 32.96 -17.72 4.67
C GLY A 95 31.45 -17.66 4.46
N LYS A 96 30.77 -18.76 4.77
CA LYS A 96 29.32 -18.94 4.59
C LYS A 96 28.48 -18.58 5.81
N PHE A 97 29.14 -18.30 6.93
CA PHE A 97 28.47 -18.04 8.20
C PHE A 97 28.82 -16.65 8.72
N VAL A 98 27.84 -16.01 9.37
CA VAL A 98 28.06 -14.76 10.10
C VAL A 98 27.91 -15.06 11.58
N PHE A 99 28.97 -14.83 12.35
CA PHE A 99 29.00 -15.01 13.78
C PHE A 99 28.75 -13.67 14.47
N VAL A 100 27.67 -13.57 15.23
CA VAL A 100 27.35 -12.37 16.00
C VAL A 100 27.63 -12.64 17.48
N LEU A 101 28.65 -11.98 18.02
CA LEU A 101 29.06 -12.13 19.41
C LEU A 101 28.37 -11.07 20.27
N LEU A 102 27.66 -11.53 21.30
CA LEU A 102 27.07 -10.67 22.32
C LEU A 102 28.03 -10.61 23.52
N SER A 103 28.60 -9.44 23.76
CA SER A 103 29.51 -9.19 24.88
C SER A 103 29.03 -8.06 25.78
N ARG A 104 29.34 -8.12 27.07
CA ARG A 104 29.16 -7.00 28.00
C ARG A 104 30.46 -6.18 28.01
N GLY A 105 30.40 -4.96 27.48
CA GLY A 105 31.57 -4.12 27.23
C GLY A 105 32.20 -4.31 25.84
N GLN A 106 33.03 -3.35 25.41
CA GLN A 106 33.64 -3.35 24.08
C GLN A 106 34.82 -4.32 24.00
N LEU A 107 34.84 -5.17 22.97
CA LEU A 107 36.00 -6.01 22.65
C LEU A 107 37.19 -5.13 22.26
N ALA A 108 38.38 -5.42 22.80
CA ALA A 108 39.59 -4.74 22.36
C ALA A 108 39.91 -5.10 20.90
N ALA A 109 40.59 -4.21 20.18
CA ALA A 109 40.98 -4.48 18.79
C ALA A 109 41.83 -5.76 18.64
N GLU A 110 42.62 -6.10 19.66
CA GLU A 110 43.36 -7.36 19.73
C GLU A 110 42.42 -8.56 19.87
N ASP A 111 41.42 -8.48 20.76
CA ASP A 111 40.43 -9.55 20.96
C ASP A 111 39.62 -9.78 19.68
N ILE A 112 39.24 -8.71 18.96
CA ILE A 112 38.54 -8.79 17.66
C ILE A 112 39.38 -9.55 16.63
N ASN A 113 40.69 -9.28 16.56
CA ASN A 113 41.56 -9.96 15.61
C ASN A 113 41.78 -11.43 15.97
N TRP A 114 41.89 -11.75 17.27
CA TRP A 114 41.99 -13.14 17.74
C TRP A 114 40.69 -13.90 17.53
N THR A 115 39.53 -13.30 17.79
CA THR A 115 38.23 -13.93 17.53
C THR A 115 38.01 -14.13 16.04
N ALA A 116 38.36 -13.14 15.20
CA ALA A 116 38.31 -13.31 13.75
C ALA A 116 39.18 -14.50 13.31
N LEU A 117 40.43 -14.57 13.78
CA LEU A 117 41.34 -15.66 13.43
C LEU A 117 40.84 -17.03 13.93
N LEU A 118 40.28 -17.10 15.14
CA LEU A 118 39.69 -18.32 15.69
C LEU A 118 38.44 -18.75 14.93
N LEU A 119 37.59 -17.81 14.54
CA LEU A 119 36.37 -18.10 13.78
C LEU A 119 36.71 -18.51 12.34
N THR A 120 37.70 -17.88 11.71
CA THR A 120 38.21 -18.33 10.40
C THR A 120 38.86 -19.71 10.49
N ALA A 121 39.55 -20.03 11.58
CA ALA A 121 40.07 -21.38 11.81
C ALA A 121 38.93 -22.39 12.07
N ALA A 122 37.93 -22.02 12.86
CA ALA A 122 36.75 -22.84 13.12
C ALA A 122 35.92 -23.07 11.85
N ASP A 123 35.77 -22.06 11.01
CA ASP A 123 35.17 -22.16 9.68
C ASP A 123 35.99 -23.06 8.76
N ALA A 124 37.32 -22.97 8.77
CA ALA A 124 38.16 -23.93 8.05
C ALA A 124 37.96 -25.37 8.57
N HIS A 125 37.71 -25.57 9.87
CA HIS A 125 37.38 -26.87 10.45
C HIS A 125 35.96 -27.35 10.12
N LEU A 126 34.95 -26.46 10.13
CA LEU A 126 33.57 -26.77 9.74
C LEU A 126 33.46 -27.04 8.24
N ALA A 127 34.19 -26.28 7.43
CA ALA A 127 34.34 -26.50 6.00
C ALA A 127 35.14 -27.79 5.72
N ALA A 128 36.14 -28.12 6.55
CA ALA A 128 36.88 -29.38 6.46
C ALA A 128 36.10 -30.58 6.98
N GLU A 129 35.18 -30.45 7.94
CA GLU A 129 34.22 -31.50 8.32
C GLU A 129 33.12 -31.65 7.28
N ALA A 130 32.66 -30.55 6.67
CA ALA A 130 31.78 -30.59 5.51
C ALA A 130 32.47 -31.21 4.27
N ALA A 131 33.79 -31.09 4.15
CA ALA A 131 34.60 -31.71 3.09
C ALA A 131 35.21 -33.07 3.50
N GLY A 132 35.17 -33.42 4.78
CA GLY A 132 35.93 -34.50 5.41
C GLY A 132 35.01 -35.62 5.86
N THR A 133 34.86 -36.62 4.98
CA THR A 133 34.32 -37.94 5.29
C THR A 133 32.90 -37.98 5.88
N ALA A 134 31.91 -37.70 5.03
CA ALA A 134 30.73 -38.56 5.04
C ALA A 134 31.18 -40.02 4.84
N PRO A 135 30.64 -41.00 5.60
CA PRO A 135 30.93 -42.40 5.35
C PRO A 135 30.57 -42.70 3.88
N ARG A 136 31.51 -43.32 3.17
CA ARG A 136 31.44 -43.67 1.73
C ARG A 136 30.04 -44.11 1.32
N ALA A 137 29.26 -43.15 0.84
CA ALA A 137 28.10 -43.43 0.02
C ALA A 137 28.62 -44.12 -1.26
N PRO A 138 27.88 -45.09 -1.82
CA PRO A 138 28.19 -45.61 -3.15
C PRO A 138 28.28 -44.42 -4.12
N GLU A 139 29.14 -44.53 -5.14
CA GLU A 139 29.33 -43.50 -6.18
C GLU A 139 28.02 -42.78 -6.50
N PRO A 140 28.00 -41.43 -6.56
CA PRO A 140 26.77 -40.74 -6.87
C PRO A 140 26.26 -41.31 -8.20
N PRO A 141 25.04 -41.88 -8.24
CA PRO A 141 24.44 -42.20 -9.51
C PRO A 141 24.48 -40.90 -10.30
N LYS A 142 24.95 -40.95 -11.57
CA LYS A 142 24.78 -39.83 -12.50
C LYS A 142 23.38 -39.26 -12.25
N PRO A 143 23.24 -37.96 -11.96
CA PRO A 143 21.95 -37.40 -11.60
C PRO A 143 20.98 -37.90 -12.64
N SER A 144 19.98 -38.68 -12.19
CA SER A 144 19.03 -39.24 -13.14
C SER A 144 18.43 -38.05 -13.87
N ALA A 145 18.17 -38.17 -15.16
CA ALA A 145 17.55 -37.09 -15.92
C ALA A 145 16.26 -36.59 -15.24
N ASP A 146 15.66 -37.41 -14.37
CA ASP A 146 14.50 -37.09 -13.55
C ASP A 146 14.82 -36.18 -12.34
N ALA A 147 16.00 -36.29 -11.73
CA ALA A 147 16.44 -35.40 -10.64
C ALA A 147 16.79 -33.99 -11.16
N GLU A 148 17.44 -33.88 -12.32
CA GLU A 148 17.70 -32.59 -12.98
C GLU A 148 16.40 -31.93 -13.43
N LYS A 149 15.44 -32.70 -13.95
CA LYS A 149 14.10 -32.20 -14.26
C LYS A 149 13.35 -31.72 -13.03
N ALA A 150 13.43 -32.45 -11.91
CA ALA A 150 12.77 -32.04 -10.67
C ALA A 150 13.35 -30.72 -10.11
N LEU A 151 14.66 -30.52 -10.20
CA LEU A 151 15.31 -29.26 -9.81
C LEU A 151 14.93 -28.11 -10.76
N ALA A 152 14.87 -28.37 -12.07
CA ALA A 152 14.42 -27.39 -13.05
C ALA A 152 12.95 -26.99 -12.85
N GLU A 153 12.07 -27.94 -12.52
CA GLU A 153 10.68 -27.66 -12.17
C GLU A 153 10.55 -26.86 -10.87
N GLN A 154 11.38 -27.13 -9.86
CA GLN A 154 11.41 -26.35 -8.62
C GLN A 154 11.90 -24.92 -8.87
N ALA A 155 12.96 -24.75 -9.65
CA ALA A 155 13.47 -23.43 -10.03
C ALA A 155 12.42 -22.62 -10.82
N ALA A 156 11.72 -23.26 -11.77
CA ALA A 156 10.64 -22.61 -12.51
C ALA A 156 9.46 -22.21 -11.62
N ARG A 157 9.13 -23.01 -10.59
CA ARG A 157 8.10 -22.66 -9.60
C ARG A 157 8.53 -21.51 -8.69
N LEU A 158 9.81 -21.43 -8.33
CA LEU A 158 10.34 -20.31 -7.55
C LEU A 158 10.33 -19.02 -8.37
N ASP A 159 10.81 -19.05 -9.61
CA ASP A 159 10.77 -17.90 -10.52
C ASP A 159 9.32 -17.43 -10.81
N ALA A 160 8.36 -18.36 -10.91
CA ALA A 160 6.94 -18.01 -11.02
C ALA A 160 6.43 -17.29 -9.76
N ARG A 161 6.79 -17.79 -8.56
CA ARG A 161 6.42 -17.15 -7.28
C ARG A 161 7.08 -15.78 -7.10
N GLU A 162 8.34 -15.64 -7.47
CA GLU A 162 9.06 -14.36 -7.43
C GLU A 162 8.40 -13.33 -8.35
N LYS A 163 7.96 -13.74 -9.55
CA LYS A 163 7.18 -12.87 -10.45
C LYS A 163 5.81 -12.51 -9.89
N GLU A 164 5.13 -13.42 -9.20
CA GLU A 164 3.87 -13.14 -8.52
C GLU A 164 4.07 -12.16 -7.35
N LEU A 165 5.11 -12.35 -6.54
CA LEU A 165 5.45 -11.43 -5.45
C LEU A 165 5.79 -10.04 -5.98
N ALA A 166 6.60 -9.92 -7.04
CA ALA A 166 6.90 -8.65 -7.67
C ALA A 166 5.64 -7.93 -8.18
N LYS A 167 4.67 -8.67 -8.74
CA LYS A 167 3.37 -8.09 -9.15
C LYS A 167 2.57 -7.58 -7.95
N LEU A 168 2.53 -8.35 -6.86
CA LEU A 168 1.83 -7.96 -5.64
C LEU A 168 2.47 -6.74 -4.97
N GLU A 169 3.80 -6.64 -4.96
CA GLU A 169 4.51 -5.45 -4.46
C GLU A 169 4.18 -4.20 -5.27
N VAL A 170 4.10 -4.30 -6.59
CA VAL A 170 3.68 -3.18 -7.45
C VAL A 170 2.23 -2.81 -7.17
N GLN A 171 1.34 -3.79 -7.00
CA GLN A 171 -0.06 -3.53 -6.63
C GLN A 171 -0.20 -2.88 -5.26
N LEU A 172 0.57 -3.31 -4.26
CA LEU A 172 0.58 -2.70 -2.93
C LEU A 172 1.08 -1.27 -2.98
N LYS A 173 2.18 -1.00 -3.69
CA LYS A 173 2.69 0.37 -3.89
C LYS A 173 1.66 1.28 -4.59
N ALA A 174 0.94 0.75 -5.58
CA ALA A 174 -0.14 1.48 -6.25
C ALA A 174 -1.34 1.72 -5.30
N ALA A 175 -1.72 0.73 -4.50
CA ALA A 175 -2.79 0.85 -3.51
C ALA A 175 -2.45 1.88 -2.42
N ASP A 176 -1.21 1.89 -1.92
CA ASP A 176 -0.72 2.86 -0.95
C ASP A 176 -0.73 4.28 -1.51
N ALA A 177 -0.31 4.46 -2.77
CA ALA A 177 -0.38 5.76 -3.44
C ALA A 177 -1.84 6.24 -3.58
N ASN A 178 -2.76 5.34 -3.92
CA ASN A 178 -4.19 5.66 -4.02
C ASN A 178 -4.82 6.00 -2.66
N LEU A 179 -4.43 5.29 -1.59
CA LEU A 179 -4.91 5.59 -0.24
C LEU A 179 -4.40 6.94 0.25
N LYS A 180 -3.12 7.27 -0.01
CA LYS A 180 -2.56 8.60 0.28
C LYS A 180 -3.30 9.69 -0.48
N GLY A 181 -3.53 9.51 -1.79
CA GLY A 181 -4.29 10.47 -2.59
C GLY A 181 -5.73 10.68 -2.08
N ARG A 182 -6.41 9.61 -1.64
CA ARG A 182 -7.74 9.72 -1.00
C ARG A 182 -7.68 10.42 0.36
N GLY A 183 -6.62 10.20 1.12
CA GLY A 183 -6.34 10.90 2.38
C GLY A 183 -6.21 12.40 2.17
N ASP A 184 -5.36 12.80 1.22
CA ASP A 184 -5.15 14.22 0.88
C ASP A 184 -6.43 14.90 0.41
N GLU A 185 -7.25 14.21 -0.40
CA GLU A 185 -8.53 14.75 -0.85
C GLU A 185 -9.54 14.89 0.29
N LEU A 186 -9.58 13.93 1.23
CA LEU A 186 -10.38 14.05 2.45
C LEU A 186 -9.92 15.23 3.32
N GLU A 187 -8.61 15.46 3.42
CA GLU A 187 -8.08 16.63 4.15
C GLU A 187 -8.47 17.95 3.47
N ARG A 188 -8.42 18.02 2.14
CA ARG A 188 -8.92 19.18 1.38
C ARG A 188 -10.41 19.41 1.60
N GLN A 189 -11.21 18.35 1.60
CA GLN A 189 -12.65 18.45 1.89
C GLN A 189 -12.92 18.93 3.31
N LYS A 190 -12.18 18.43 4.31
CA LYS A 190 -12.25 18.91 5.70
C LYS A 190 -11.85 20.39 5.81
N ALA A 191 -10.78 20.80 5.13
CA ALA A 191 -10.36 22.19 5.07
C ALA A 191 -11.43 23.09 4.40
N GLY A 192 -12.08 22.59 3.33
CA GLY A 192 -13.19 23.28 2.68
C GLY A 192 -14.41 23.43 3.60
N LEU A 193 -14.79 22.37 4.32
CA LEU A 193 -15.91 22.41 5.27
C LEU A 193 -15.65 23.34 6.45
N THR A 194 -14.42 23.37 6.98
CA THR A 194 -14.03 24.29 8.05
C THR A 194 -14.06 25.74 7.57
N ALA A 195 -13.53 26.03 6.38
CA ALA A 195 -13.64 27.37 5.78
C ALA A 195 -15.10 27.80 5.54
N LEU A 196 -15.96 26.87 5.14
CA LEU A 196 -17.39 27.14 4.94
C LEU A 196 -18.12 27.39 6.28
N ALA A 197 -17.76 26.64 7.32
CA ALA A 197 -18.26 26.89 8.67
C ALA A 197 -17.83 28.27 9.20
N ASP A 198 -16.57 28.64 9.00
CA ASP A 198 -16.05 29.96 9.39
C ASP A 198 -16.75 31.08 8.61
N TYR A 199 -16.99 30.89 7.31
CA TYR A 199 -17.75 31.85 6.50
C TYR A 199 -19.19 32.03 7.00
N VAL A 200 -19.89 30.93 7.32
CA VAL A 200 -21.24 31.00 7.89
C VAL A 200 -21.24 31.73 9.23
N ALA A 201 -20.27 31.45 10.11
CA ALA A 201 -20.12 32.15 11.39
C ALA A 201 -19.88 33.67 11.18
N GLN A 202 -19.06 34.05 10.20
CA GLN A 202 -18.85 35.45 9.84
C GLN A 202 -20.13 36.10 9.30
N MET A 203 -20.87 35.43 8.43
CA MET A 203 -22.14 35.92 7.89
C MET A 203 -23.19 36.10 9.01
N GLN A 204 -23.31 35.15 9.92
CA GLN A 204 -24.20 35.25 11.08
C GLN A 204 -23.81 36.45 11.97
N ALA A 205 -22.52 36.66 12.22
CA ALA A 205 -22.04 37.82 12.98
C ALA A 205 -22.32 39.15 12.27
N GLN A 206 -22.20 39.20 10.93
CA GLN A 206 -22.54 40.38 10.14
C GLN A 206 -24.04 40.67 10.16
N VAL A 207 -24.89 39.64 10.04
CA VAL A 207 -26.35 39.77 10.16
C VAL A 207 -26.74 40.26 11.54
N ALA A 208 -26.18 39.68 12.61
CA ALA A 208 -26.44 40.15 13.98
C ALA A 208 -26.10 41.63 14.16
N ARG A 209 -24.91 42.05 13.69
CA ARG A 209 -24.51 43.47 13.70
C ARG A 209 -25.42 44.35 12.84
N GLY A 210 -25.89 43.84 11.71
CA GLY A 210 -26.84 44.55 10.84
C GLY A 210 -28.19 44.76 11.52
N VAL A 211 -28.70 43.74 12.22
CA VAL A 211 -29.93 43.81 13.02
C VAL A 211 -29.77 44.80 14.18
N ASP A 212 -28.63 44.79 14.88
CA ASP A 212 -28.37 45.75 15.97
C ASP A 212 -28.34 47.20 15.46
N ARG A 213 -27.70 47.45 14.31
CA ARG A 213 -27.70 48.77 13.68
C ARG A 213 -29.09 49.19 13.21
N ALA A 214 -29.85 48.28 12.61
CA ALA A 214 -31.22 48.55 12.18
C ALA A 214 -32.10 48.90 13.39
N ARG A 215 -31.95 48.17 14.50
CA ARG A 215 -32.63 48.45 15.76
C ARG A 215 -32.27 49.82 16.33
N GLN A 216 -30.99 50.18 16.35
CA GLN A 216 -30.55 51.52 16.76
C GLN A 216 -31.11 52.61 15.85
N SER A 217 -31.11 52.39 14.53
CA SER A 217 -31.68 53.34 13.58
C SER A 217 -33.19 53.50 13.75
N LEU A 218 -33.89 52.41 14.11
CA LEU A 218 -35.31 52.42 14.39
C LEU A 218 -35.60 53.21 15.67
N GLU A 219 -34.85 52.97 16.76
CA GLU A 219 -34.95 53.73 18.01
C GLU A 219 -34.69 55.23 17.77
N ILE A 220 -33.66 55.58 16.99
CA ILE A 220 -33.39 56.97 16.59
C ILE A 220 -34.54 57.54 15.77
N SER A 221 -35.10 56.77 14.83
CA SER A 221 -36.23 57.21 14.01
C SER A 221 -37.53 57.37 14.79
N GLU A 222 -37.76 56.56 15.84
CA GLU A 222 -38.89 56.71 16.77
C GLU A 222 -38.71 57.97 17.63
N HIS A 223 -37.48 58.24 18.10
CA HIS A 223 -37.15 59.50 18.77
C HIS A 223 -37.30 60.71 17.84
N LEU A 224 -36.92 60.57 16.56
CA LEU A 224 -37.11 61.61 15.57
C LEU A 224 -38.59 61.78 15.21
N ALA A 225 -39.37 60.73 15.03
CA ALA A 225 -40.80 60.81 14.73
C ALA A 225 -41.61 61.38 15.90
N THR A 226 -41.22 61.09 17.14
CA THR A 226 -41.79 61.75 18.33
C THR A 226 -41.38 63.22 18.44
N SER A 227 -40.23 63.62 17.86
CA SER A 227 -39.79 65.02 17.77
C SER A 227 -40.26 65.76 16.50
N ALA A 228 -40.60 65.04 15.43
CA ALA A 228 -40.95 65.54 14.10
C ALA A 228 -42.46 65.59 13.86
N THR A 229 -43.27 65.37 14.90
CA THR A 229 -44.67 65.82 14.93
C THR A 229 -44.79 67.34 14.76
N GLU A 230 -43.68 68.08 14.75
CA GLU A 230 -43.58 69.47 14.36
C GLU A 230 -42.68 69.62 13.12
N ASN A 231 -43.32 69.88 11.97
CA ASN A 231 -42.76 70.47 10.74
C ASN A 231 -42.09 69.55 9.70
N HIS A 232 -42.85 69.20 8.65
CA HIS A 232 -42.64 69.59 7.24
C HIS A 232 -43.38 68.61 6.31
N ALA A 233 -44.25 69.12 5.41
CA ALA A 233 -45.33 68.30 4.82
C ALA A 233 -45.41 68.30 3.28
N ALA A 234 -44.39 68.78 2.55
CA ALA A 234 -44.52 68.88 1.08
C ALA A 234 -43.29 68.46 0.24
N ALA A 235 -42.06 68.58 0.73
CA ALA A 235 -40.89 68.05 0.02
C ALA A 235 -40.66 66.55 0.33
N ASP A 236 -41.04 66.11 1.53
CA ASP A 236 -40.88 64.72 1.96
C ASP A 236 -41.83 63.76 1.23
N SER A 237 -42.96 64.22 0.69
CA SER A 237 -43.96 63.32 0.08
C SER A 237 -43.47 62.66 -1.22
N GLN A 238 -42.63 63.33 -2.01
CA GLN A 238 -42.08 62.76 -3.24
C GLN A 238 -40.91 61.81 -2.92
N ALA A 239 -39.98 62.21 -2.06
CA ALA A 239 -38.90 61.35 -1.60
C ALA A 239 -39.41 60.08 -0.90
N LEU A 240 -40.49 60.19 -0.11
CA LEU A 240 -41.17 59.05 0.51
C LEU A 240 -41.88 58.16 -0.52
N ALA A 241 -42.42 58.73 -1.61
CA ALA A 241 -43.02 57.95 -2.69
C ALA A 241 -41.96 57.15 -3.46
N ASP A 242 -40.83 57.77 -3.78
CA ASP A 242 -39.71 57.11 -4.47
C ASP A 242 -39.10 56.00 -3.61
N LEU A 243 -38.92 56.24 -2.31
CA LEU A 243 -38.45 55.22 -1.37
C LEU A 243 -39.43 54.05 -1.26
N ARG A 244 -40.74 54.30 -1.19
CA ARG A 244 -41.75 53.24 -1.18
C ARG A 244 -41.70 52.41 -2.45
N GLN A 245 -41.53 53.06 -3.60
CA GLN A 245 -41.42 52.37 -4.87
C GLN A 245 -40.14 51.50 -4.94
N GLN A 246 -39.01 51.99 -4.43
CA GLN A 246 -37.78 51.21 -4.29
C GLN A 246 -37.99 49.99 -3.38
N PHE A 247 -38.61 50.16 -2.21
CA PHE A 247 -38.92 49.04 -1.32
C PHE A 247 -39.87 48.02 -1.94
N ASP A 248 -40.87 48.47 -2.71
CA ASP A 248 -41.78 47.57 -3.42
C ASP A 248 -41.08 46.79 -4.52
N ASP A 249 -40.13 47.41 -5.24
CA ASP A 249 -39.34 46.75 -6.27
C ASP A 249 -38.31 45.79 -5.69
N GLU A 250 -37.64 46.15 -4.58
CA GLU A 250 -36.79 45.25 -3.81
C GLU A 250 -37.58 44.05 -3.26
N ARG A 251 -38.79 44.28 -2.75
CA ARG A 251 -39.66 43.21 -2.26
C ARG A 251 -40.04 42.25 -3.39
N LYS A 252 -40.37 42.76 -4.59
CA LYS A 252 -40.65 41.90 -5.76
C LYS A 252 -39.41 41.11 -6.17
N ALA A 253 -38.24 41.75 -6.21
CA ALA A 253 -36.98 41.08 -6.53
C ALA A 253 -36.64 39.96 -5.53
N LEU A 254 -36.88 40.19 -4.23
CA LEU A 254 -36.70 39.19 -3.18
C LEU A 254 -37.67 38.02 -3.30
N VAL A 255 -38.92 38.26 -3.71
CA VAL A 255 -39.89 37.19 -3.95
C VAL A 255 -39.44 36.30 -5.12
N VAL A 256 -39.00 36.90 -6.23
CA VAL A 256 -38.47 36.15 -7.38
C VAL A 256 -37.22 35.35 -6.99
N ALA A 257 -36.26 35.98 -6.30
CA ALA A 257 -35.05 35.30 -5.84
C ALA A 257 -35.35 34.14 -4.87
N LYS A 258 -36.37 34.30 -4.02
CA LYS A 258 -36.83 33.23 -3.12
C LYS A 258 -37.42 32.06 -3.92
N GLU A 259 -38.28 32.32 -4.89
CA GLU A 259 -38.88 31.28 -5.74
C GLU A 259 -37.80 30.51 -6.53
N GLU A 260 -36.82 31.21 -7.08
CA GLU A 260 -35.67 30.58 -7.76
C GLU A 260 -34.79 29.74 -6.81
N LEU A 261 -34.65 30.16 -5.57
CA LEU A 261 -33.89 29.40 -4.57
C LEU A 261 -34.66 28.17 -4.10
N GLU A 262 -35.99 28.28 -3.97
CA GLU A 262 -36.86 27.14 -3.66
C GLU A 262 -36.86 26.09 -4.77
N THR A 263 -36.86 26.49 -6.05
CA THR A 263 -36.77 25.54 -7.17
C THR A 263 -35.41 24.84 -7.19
N LYS A 264 -34.31 25.60 -7.05
CA LYS A 264 -32.96 25.02 -6.93
C LYS A 264 -32.83 24.06 -5.75
N TYR A 265 -33.43 24.40 -4.61
CA TYR A 265 -33.44 23.53 -3.44
C TYR A 265 -34.21 22.24 -3.70
N ARG A 266 -35.39 22.31 -4.34
CA ARG A 266 -36.16 21.13 -4.72
C ARG A 266 -35.37 20.22 -5.67
N GLU A 267 -34.79 20.78 -6.73
CA GLU A 267 -33.95 20.02 -7.66
C GLU A 267 -32.73 19.38 -6.98
N ALA A 268 -32.07 20.11 -6.06
CA ALA A 268 -30.96 19.57 -5.29
C ALA A 268 -31.41 18.43 -4.36
N SER A 269 -32.57 18.57 -3.71
CA SER A 269 -33.14 17.53 -2.84
C SER A 269 -33.52 16.27 -3.60
N GLU A 270 -34.07 16.40 -4.82
CA GLU A 270 -34.40 15.27 -5.68
C GLU A 270 -33.13 14.54 -6.17
N LYS A 271 -32.10 15.29 -6.54
CA LYS A 271 -30.79 14.73 -6.92
C LYS A 271 -30.14 13.99 -5.74
N ALA A 272 -30.20 14.56 -4.53
CA ALA A 272 -29.70 13.91 -3.33
C ALA A 272 -30.44 12.60 -3.05
N ALA A 273 -31.78 12.61 -3.11
CA ALA A 273 -32.59 11.41 -2.91
C ALA A 273 -32.31 10.31 -3.96
N LEU A 274 -32.01 10.70 -5.20
CA LEU A 274 -31.64 9.76 -6.26
C LEU A 274 -30.26 9.14 -6.01
N LEU A 275 -29.28 9.93 -5.58
CA LEU A 275 -27.95 9.43 -5.21
C LEU A 275 -28.01 8.52 -3.98
N GLU A 276 -28.83 8.85 -2.97
CA GLU A 276 -29.04 7.99 -1.81
C GLU A 276 -29.63 6.62 -2.20
N LYS A 277 -30.60 6.60 -3.13
CA LYS A 277 -31.14 5.34 -3.66
C LYS A 277 -30.08 4.54 -4.39
N GLN A 278 -29.28 5.17 -5.25
CA GLN A 278 -28.19 4.51 -5.97
C GLN A 278 -27.13 3.96 -5.01
N ALA A 279 -26.78 4.70 -3.96
CA ALA A 279 -25.86 4.25 -2.93
C ALA A 279 -26.41 3.05 -2.15
N ALA A 280 -27.71 3.05 -1.81
CA ALA A 280 -28.36 1.92 -1.14
C ALA A 280 -28.41 0.68 -2.03
N GLU A 281 -28.71 0.82 -3.32
CA GLU A 281 -28.70 -0.27 -4.29
C GLU A 281 -27.29 -0.85 -4.48
N ALA A 282 -26.26 0.00 -4.59
CA ALA A 282 -24.87 -0.42 -4.68
C ALA A 282 -24.41 -1.16 -3.41
N ALA A 283 -24.79 -0.66 -2.22
CA ALA A 283 -24.49 -1.34 -0.96
C ALA A 283 -25.18 -2.70 -0.87
N ALA A 284 -26.43 -2.82 -1.31
CA ALA A 284 -27.15 -4.08 -1.35
C ALA A 284 -26.52 -5.08 -2.35
N ALA A 285 -26.04 -4.60 -3.50
CA ALA A 285 -25.33 -5.44 -4.46
C ALA A 285 -24.00 -5.96 -3.89
N LEU A 286 -23.19 -5.10 -3.26
CA LEU A 286 -21.94 -5.50 -2.61
C LEU A 286 -22.18 -6.49 -1.47
N GLN A 287 -23.26 -6.34 -0.71
CA GLN A 287 -23.60 -7.30 0.34
C GLN A 287 -23.94 -8.67 -0.24
N LYS A 288 -24.71 -8.72 -1.34
CA LYS A 288 -25.00 -9.98 -2.04
C LYS A 288 -23.73 -10.65 -2.56
N GLU A 289 -22.80 -9.89 -3.15
CA GLU A 289 -21.52 -10.44 -3.60
C GLU A 289 -20.70 -10.99 -2.44
N ARG A 290 -20.66 -10.29 -1.30
CA ARG A 290 -20.02 -10.79 -0.08
C ARG A 290 -20.63 -12.10 0.40
N ASP A 291 -21.96 -12.16 0.46
CA ASP A 291 -22.68 -13.36 0.88
C ASP A 291 -22.42 -14.53 -0.09
N GLU A 292 -22.37 -14.27 -1.40
CA GLU A 292 -22.00 -15.27 -2.42
C GLU A 292 -20.55 -15.73 -2.27
N THR A 293 -19.60 -14.83 -2.02
CA THR A 293 -18.20 -15.20 -1.79
C THR A 293 -18.05 -16.04 -0.53
N ALA A 294 -18.70 -15.66 0.57
CA ALA A 294 -18.71 -16.42 1.81
C ALA A 294 -19.34 -17.82 1.62
N ALA A 295 -20.40 -17.93 0.82
CA ALA A 295 -20.99 -19.22 0.47
C ALA A 295 -20.02 -20.10 -0.34
N ARG A 296 -19.32 -19.53 -1.33
CA ARG A 296 -18.31 -20.25 -2.13
C ARG A 296 -17.12 -20.70 -1.28
N GLU A 297 -16.67 -19.87 -0.35
CA GLU A 297 -15.60 -20.21 0.60
C GLU A 297 -16.02 -21.35 1.54
N ALA A 298 -17.23 -21.28 2.10
CA ALA A 298 -17.78 -22.36 2.94
C ALA A 298 -17.92 -23.68 2.17
N GLU A 299 -18.32 -23.64 0.89
CA GLU A 299 -18.34 -24.82 0.02
C GLU A 299 -16.92 -25.36 -0.25
N ALA A 300 -15.96 -24.49 -0.52
CA ALA A 300 -14.56 -24.88 -0.72
C ALA A 300 -13.95 -25.54 0.53
N GLU A 301 -14.23 -25.01 1.72
CA GLU A 301 -13.82 -25.61 2.99
C GLU A 301 -14.45 -26.98 3.21
N ARG A 302 -15.76 -27.13 2.95
CA ARG A 302 -16.43 -28.43 3.01
C ARG A 302 -15.79 -29.45 2.06
N LEU A 303 -15.42 -29.02 0.85
CA LEU A 303 -14.73 -29.89 -0.11
C LEU A 303 -13.32 -30.25 0.36
N ARG A 304 -12.57 -29.31 0.96
CA ARG A 304 -11.24 -29.60 1.53
C ARG A 304 -11.33 -30.64 2.64
N LEU A 305 -12.25 -30.46 3.59
CA LEU A 305 -12.47 -31.43 4.68
C LEU A 305 -12.89 -32.80 4.13
N ALA A 306 -13.74 -32.84 3.09
CA ALA A 306 -14.12 -34.09 2.44
C ALA A 306 -12.95 -34.78 1.73
N ILE A 307 -12.04 -34.02 1.12
CA ILE A 307 -10.81 -34.55 0.51
C ILE A 307 -9.87 -35.09 1.58
N GLU A 308 -9.63 -34.33 2.66
CA GLU A 308 -8.79 -34.75 3.78
C GLU A 308 -9.32 -36.04 4.41
N ALA A 309 -10.63 -36.14 4.64
CA ALA A 309 -11.27 -37.36 5.14
C ALA A 309 -11.04 -38.55 4.19
N ARG A 310 -11.18 -38.35 2.86
CA ARG A 310 -10.89 -39.41 1.88
C ARG A 310 -9.42 -39.81 1.84
N VAL A 311 -8.50 -38.86 1.98
CA VAL A 311 -7.06 -39.15 2.03
C VAL A 311 -6.72 -39.96 3.27
N GLN A 312 -7.29 -39.61 4.43
CA GLN A 312 -7.13 -40.39 5.66
C GLN A 312 -7.71 -41.80 5.51
N GLU A 313 -8.90 -41.93 4.91
CA GLU A 313 -9.52 -43.23 4.65
C GLU A 313 -8.65 -44.10 3.72
N LEU A 314 -8.12 -43.53 2.64
CA LEU A 314 -7.20 -44.23 1.74
C LEU A 314 -5.91 -44.64 2.45
N SER A 315 -5.33 -43.76 3.26
CA SER A 315 -4.14 -44.06 4.06
C SER A 315 -4.38 -45.24 5.01
N GLN A 316 -5.51 -45.25 5.72
CA GLN A 316 -5.90 -46.35 6.59
C GLN A 316 -6.10 -47.66 5.80
N ARG A 317 -6.74 -47.61 4.62
CA ARG A 317 -6.89 -48.77 3.74
C ARG A 317 -5.54 -49.30 3.25
N PHE A 318 -4.59 -48.44 2.91
CA PHE A 318 -3.24 -48.85 2.53
C PHE A 318 -2.49 -49.47 3.71
N ALA A 319 -2.61 -48.91 4.91
CA ALA A 319 -2.02 -49.48 6.12
C ALA A 319 -2.63 -50.86 6.45
N ALA A 320 -3.96 -51.01 6.30
CA ALA A 320 -4.64 -52.29 6.48
C ALA A 320 -4.17 -53.33 5.43
N MET A 321 -4.11 -52.96 4.14
CA MET A 321 -3.59 -53.85 3.10
C MET A 321 -2.11 -54.22 3.32
N ALA A 322 -1.28 -53.29 3.76
CA ALA A 322 0.12 -53.57 4.09
C ALA A 322 0.21 -54.57 5.26
N LYS A 323 -0.62 -54.39 6.29
CA LYS A 323 -0.72 -55.32 7.42
C LYS A 323 -1.21 -56.69 6.98
N GLU A 324 -2.23 -56.77 6.13
CA GLU A 324 -2.72 -58.05 5.57
C GLU A 324 -1.66 -58.75 4.71
N ARG A 325 -0.92 -58.03 3.88
CA ARG A 325 0.21 -58.58 3.11
C ARG A 325 1.28 -59.15 4.03
N LEU A 326 1.59 -58.45 5.12
CA LEU A 326 2.57 -58.89 6.11
C LEU A 326 2.07 -60.15 6.86
N MET A 327 0.80 -60.18 7.28
CA MET A 327 0.21 -61.36 7.93
C MET A 327 0.11 -62.56 6.97
N ASN A 328 -0.21 -62.35 5.69
CA ASN A 328 -0.23 -63.41 4.68
C ASN A 328 1.18 -63.91 4.34
N SER A 329 2.21 -63.06 4.40
CA SER A 329 3.61 -63.48 4.21
C SER A 329 4.14 -64.37 5.34
N HIS A 330 3.50 -64.35 6.51
CA HIS A 330 3.88 -65.14 7.68
C HIS A 330 3.03 -66.43 7.84
N LYS A 331 2.09 -66.71 6.92
CA LYS A 331 1.46 -68.03 6.85
C LYS A 331 2.45 -69.03 6.22
N PRO A 332 2.85 -70.11 6.92
CA PRO A 332 3.64 -71.17 6.31
C PRO A 332 2.84 -71.79 5.16
N GLY A 333 3.48 -71.87 4.00
CA GLY A 333 2.82 -72.14 2.73
C GLY A 333 2.08 -73.46 2.68
N GLU A 334 0.77 -73.38 2.44
CA GLU A 334 0.07 -74.41 1.69
C GLU A 334 0.27 -74.12 0.21
N GLN A 335 0.99 -75.04 -0.42
CA GLN A 335 1.21 -75.11 -1.85
C GLN A 335 -0.15 -75.04 -2.58
N SER A 336 -0.38 -73.98 -3.34
CA SER A 336 -1.39 -74.01 -4.41
C SER A 336 -0.67 -74.20 -5.73
N THR A 337 -0.45 -75.46 -6.08
CA THR A 337 -0.31 -75.88 -7.48
C THR A 337 -1.70 -75.82 -8.12
N ALA A 338 -2.02 -74.71 -8.79
CA ALA A 338 -3.14 -74.58 -9.70
C ALA A 338 -2.78 -73.57 -10.82
N PRO A 339 -3.27 -73.76 -12.05
CA PRO A 339 -2.44 -73.85 -13.25
C PRO A 339 -2.08 -72.48 -13.82
N ALA A 340 -1.01 -72.44 -14.62
CA ALA A 340 -0.57 -71.29 -15.40
C ALA A 340 -1.70 -70.61 -16.23
N SER A 341 -2.86 -71.26 -16.43
CA SER A 341 -4.05 -70.69 -17.07
C SER A 341 -4.83 -69.68 -16.23
N ALA A 342 -4.74 -69.74 -14.89
CA ALA A 342 -5.36 -68.75 -14.00
C ALA A 342 -4.52 -67.45 -13.95
N ALA A 343 -3.20 -67.59 -13.84
CA ALA A 343 -2.27 -66.47 -13.88
C ALA A 343 -2.31 -65.73 -15.23
N LEU A 344 -2.46 -66.44 -16.35
CA LEU A 344 -2.64 -65.80 -17.67
C LEU A 344 -3.95 -65.01 -17.77
N LYS A 345 -5.05 -65.50 -17.17
CA LYS A 345 -6.32 -64.76 -17.11
C LYS A 345 -6.23 -63.52 -16.23
N GLU A 346 -5.49 -63.57 -15.13
CA GLU A 346 -5.21 -62.39 -14.28
C GLU A 346 -4.34 -61.35 -15.00
N ILE A 347 -3.37 -61.80 -15.79
CA ILE A 347 -2.57 -60.90 -16.64
C ILE A 347 -3.43 -60.27 -17.74
N GLU A 348 -4.34 -61.03 -18.35
CA GLU A 348 -5.28 -60.51 -19.35
C GLU A 348 -6.30 -59.53 -18.75
N SER A 349 -6.82 -59.79 -17.55
CA SER A 349 -7.70 -58.84 -16.86
C SER A 349 -6.96 -57.58 -16.45
N ALA A 350 -5.73 -57.68 -15.95
CA ALA A 350 -4.89 -56.53 -15.64
C ALA A 350 -4.57 -55.70 -16.89
N LYS A 351 -4.27 -56.35 -18.03
CA LYS A 351 -4.09 -55.64 -19.32
C LYS A 351 -5.38 -54.95 -19.77
N ALA A 352 -6.55 -55.57 -19.57
CA ALA A 352 -7.83 -54.97 -19.90
C ALA A 352 -8.17 -53.77 -19.00
N GLU A 353 -7.79 -53.81 -17.73
CA GLU A 353 -7.92 -52.68 -16.79
C GLU A 353 -6.99 -51.53 -17.16
N LEU A 354 -5.71 -51.81 -17.42
CA LEU A 354 -4.75 -50.80 -17.91
C LEU A 354 -5.19 -50.16 -19.23
N ALA A 355 -5.82 -50.91 -20.13
CA ALA A 355 -6.39 -50.37 -21.36
C ALA A 355 -7.58 -49.42 -21.10
N LYS A 356 -8.41 -49.71 -20.08
CA LYS A 356 -9.51 -48.83 -19.65
C LYS A 356 -8.98 -47.57 -18.96
N GLU A 357 -7.99 -47.71 -18.09
CA GLU A 357 -7.32 -46.58 -17.42
C GLU A 357 -6.62 -45.67 -18.43
N ARG A 358 -5.94 -46.24 -19.43
CA ARG A 358 -5.33 -45.46 -20.51
C ARG A 358 -6.37 -44.65 -21.29
N LYS A 359 -7.54 -45.24 -21.60
CA LYS A 359 -8.64 -44.53 -22.27
C LYS A 359 -9.26 -43.45 -21.37
N PHE A 360 -9.36 -43.71 -20.07
CA PHE A 360 -9.85 -42.74 -19.09
C PHE A 360 -8.89 -41.54 -18.96
N LEU A 361 -7.59 -41.80 -18.81
CA LEU A 361 -6.56 -40.77 -18.75
C LEU A 361 -6.50 -39.97 -20.05
N GLN A 362 -6.64 -40.63 -21.22
CA GLN A 362 -6.71 -39.94 -22.51
C GLN A 362 -7.94 -39.03 -22.61
N ARG A 363 -9.12 -39.48 -22.16
CA ARG A 363 -10.33 -38.63 -22.10
C ARG A 363 -10.15 -37.47 -21.13
N ARG A 364 -9.54 -37.72 -19.97
CA ARG A 364 -9.27 -36.70 -18.95
C ARG A 364 -8.28 -35.64 -19.46
N ALA A 365 -7.26 -36.05 -20.22
CA ALA A 365 -6.32 -35.14 -20.85
C ALA A 365 -7.00 -34.23 -21.89
N ILE A 366 -7.90 -34.79 -22.71
CA ILE A 366 -8.71 -34.00 -23.66
C ILE A 366 -9.63 -33.03 -22.91
N GLU A 367 -10.30 -33.47 -21.85
CA GLU A 367 -11.15 -32.60 -21.04
C GLU A 367 -10.37 -31.44 -20.39
N MET A 368 -9.13 -31.69 -19.96
CA MET A 368 -8.24 -30.66 -19.41
C MET A 368 -7.79 -29.67 -20.48
N LEU A 369 -7.45 -30.14 -21.69
CA LEU A 369 -7.13 -29.28 -22.83
C LEU A 369 -8.32 -28.39 -23.23
N ASP A 370 -9.53 -28.95 -23.31
CA ASP A 370 -10.75 -28.18 -23.61
C ASP A 370 -11.04 -27.12 -22.53
N ARG A 371 -10.77 -27.43 -21.26
CA ARG A 371 -10.90 -26.46 -20.16
C ARG A 371 -9.87 -25.35 -20.28
N GLU A 372 -8.63 -25.68 -20.63
CA GLU A 372 -7.57 -24.71 -20.84
C GLU A 372 -7.89 -23.78 -22.03
N GLU A 373 -8.41 -24.31 -23.14
CA GLU A 373 -8.85 -23.50 -24.28
C GLU A 373 -10.04 -22.57 -23.91
N LYS A 374 -10.99 -23.06 -23.10
CA LYS A 374 -12.07 -22.25 -22.54
C LYS A 374 -11.57 -21.16 -21.59
N VAL A 375 -10.49 -21.40 -20.85
CA VAL A 375 -9.87 -20.39 -19.99
C VAL A 375 -9.16 -19.36 -20.86
N ARG A 376 -8.36 -19.76 -21.85
CA ARG A 376 -7.68 -18.84 -22.77
C ARG A 376 -8.66 -17.93 -23.53
N THR A 377 -9.78 -18.46 -23.98
CA THR A 377 -10.84 -17.65 -24.64
C THR A 377 -11.50 -16.65 -23.68
N ARG A 378 -11.67 -17.02 -22.40
CA ARG A 378 -12.16 -16.09 -21.37
C ARG A 378 -11.14 -15.01 -21.04
N GLU A 379 -9.86 -15.37 -20.95
CA GLU A 379 -8.77 -14.41 -20.73
C GLU A 379 -8.67 -13.41 -21.88
N MET A 380 -8.80 -13.86 -23.13
CA MET A 380 -8.88 -12.97 -24.29
C MET A 380 -10.06 -11.99 -24.18
N THR A 381 -11.27 -12.48 -23.86
CA THR A 381 -12.45 -11.60 -23.75
C THR A 381 -12.37 -10.66 -22.55
N LEU A 382 -11.73 -11.06 -21.46
CA LEU A 382 -11.43 -10.17 -20.33
C LEU A 382 -10.41 -9.09 -20.72
N GLY A 383 -9.33 -9.45 -21.41
CA GLY A 383 -8.35 -8.49 -21.92
C GLY A 383 -8.95 -7.47 -22.88
N GLU A 384 -9.88 -7.89 -23.75
CA GLU A 384 -10.64 -6.97 -24.62
C GLU A 384 -11.54 -6.02 -23.82
N ARG A 385 -12.19 -6.51 -22.75
CA ARG A 385 -13.01 -5.69 -21.86
C ARG A 385 -12.17 -4.69 -21.08
N GLU A 386 -11.02 -5.11 -20.55
CA GLU A 386 -10.06 -4.23 -19.87
C GLU A 386 -9.56 -3.14 -20.82
N ALA A 387 -9.18 -3.50 -22.06
CA ALA A 387 -8.78 -2.53 -23.07
C ALA A 387 -9.92 -1.53 -23.40
N ALA A 388 -11.18 -2.00 -23.44
CA ALA A 388 -12.34 -1.13 -23.64
C ALA A 388 -12.58 -0.17 -22.46
N VAL A 389 -12.35 -0.62 -21.22
CA VAL A 389 -12.43 0.24 -20.03
C VAL A 389 -11.34 1.30 -20.07
N ILE A 390 -10.09 0.93 -20.35
CA ILE A 390 -8.96 1.87 -20.48
C ILE A 390 -9.26 2.93 -21.55
N ARG A 391 -9.82 2.53 -22.71
CA ARG A 391 -10.23 3.49 -23.75
C ARG A 391 -11.30 4.46 -23.26
N ARG A 392 -12.30 3.98 -22.52
CA ARG A 392 -13.35 4.84 -21.95
C ARG A 392 -12.78 5.80 -20.89
N GLU A 393 -11.83 5.36 -20.07
CA GLU A 393 -11.15 6.22 -19.11
C GLU A 393 -10.36 7.33 -19.81
N GLN A 394 -9.64 7.00 -20.90
CA GLN A 394 -8.95 8.00 -21.72
C GLN A 394 -9.93 9.00 -22.37
N GLU A 395 -11.06 8.51 -22.89
CA GLU A 395 -12.11 9.37 -23.43
C GLU A 395 -12.71 10.29 -22.36
N LEU A 396 -13.00 9.78 -21.16
CA LEU A 396 -13.50 10.57 -20.05
C LEU A 396 -12.49 11.61 -19.59
N ALA A 397 -11.21 11.24 -19.43
CA ALA A 397 -10.13 12.18 -19.10
C ALA A 397 -10.00 13.28 -20.18
N SER A 398 -10.14 12.94 -21.46
CA SER A 398 -10.12 13.93 -22.54
C SER A 398 -11.32 14.88 -22.47
N ARG A 399 -12.51 14.37 -22.13
CA ARG A 399 -13.72 15.17 -21.96
C ARG A 399 -13.62 16.07 -20.74
N GLU A 400 -13.13 15.56 -19.62
CA GLU A 400 -12.85 16.34 -18.41
C GLU A 400 -11.88 17.48 -18.72
N ALA A 401 -10.77 17.22 -19.43
CA ALA A 401 -9.85 18.26 -19.86
C ALA A 401 -10.51 19.32 -20.76
N THR A 402 -11.42 18.93 -21.66
CA THR A 402 -12.19 19.92 -22.45
C THR A 402 -13.19 20.72 -21.61
N VAL A 403 -13.80 20.09 -20.61
CA VAL A 403 -14.73 20.76 -19.68
C VAL A 403 -13.97 21.72 -18.76
N GLU A 404 -12.79 21.35 -18.28
CA GLU A 404 -11.92 22.24 -17.53
C GLU A 404 -11.45 23.42 -18.37
N ARG A 405 -11.11 23.21 -19.64
CA ARG A 405 -10.69 24.27 -20.56
C ARG A 405 -11.81 25.23 -20.96
N THR A 406 -13.06 24.77 -20.89
CA THR A 406 -14.25 25.61 -21.11
C THR A 406 -14.75 26.26 -19.83
N LYS A 407 -14.48 25.67 -18.65
CA LYS A 407 -14.72 26.26 -17.33
C LYS A 407 -13.65 27.26 -16.91
N SER A 408 -12.41 27.12 -17.38
CA SER A 408 -11.40 28.16 -17.22
C SER A 408 -11.88 29.37 -18.01
N PRO A 409 -12.16 30.52 -17.37
CA PRO A 409 -12.39 31.73 -18.11
C PRO A 409 -11.08 32.01 -18.85
N THR A 410 -11.09 31.79 -20.16
CA THR A 410 -10.12 32.45 -21.03
C THR A 410 -10.17 33.91 -20.60
N PRO A 411 -9.08 34.52 -20.07
CA PRO A 411 -9.06 35.97 -19.98
C PRO A 411 -9.29 36.41 -21.42
N ALA A 412 -10.42 37.09 -21.64
CA ALA A 412 -10.66 37.80 -22.88
C ALA A 412 -9.34 38.47 -23.24
N ALA A 413 -8.82 38.16 -24.43
CA ALA A 413 -7.61 38.77 -24.94
C ALA A 413 -7.71 40.27 -24.60
N ALA A 414 -6.86 40.71 -23.67
CA ALA A 414 -6.85 42.08 -23.25
C ALA A 414 -6.58 42.89 -24.52
N LEU A 415 -7.60 43.64 -24.95
CA LEU A 415 -7.43 44.64 -25.99
C LEU A 415 -6.19 45.45 -25.62
N PRO A 416 -5.25 45.68 -26.56
CA PRO A 416 -4.03 46.40 -26.27
C PRO A 416 -4.38 47.73 -25.59
N PRO A 417 -3.59 48.20 -24.61
CA PRO A 417 -3.94 49.37 -23.78
C PRO A 417 -4.25 50.63 -24.59
N ALA A 418 -3.78 50.72 -25.84
CA ALA A 418 -4.11 51.77 -26.79
C ALA A 418 -5.60 51.80 -27.20
N GLU A 419 -6.23 50.64 -27.43
CA GLU A 419 -7.64 50.55 -27.87
C GLU A 419 -8.61 50.85 -26.73
N VAL A 420 -8.23 50.53 -25.48
CA VAL A 420 -9.01 50.89 -24.29
C VAL A 420 -8.94 52.39 -24.01
N GLU A 421 -7.80 53.04 -24.27
CA GLU A 421 -7.68 54.50 -24.17
C GLU A 421 -8.43 55.24 -25.28
N GLU A 422 -8.43 54.74 -26.51
CA GLU A 422 -9.23 55.31 -27.60
C GLU A 422 -10.74 55.18 -27.33
N ALA A 423 -11.19 54.03 -26.83
CA ALA A 423 -12.59 53.84 -26.43
C ALA A 423 -13.01 54.79 -25.30
N ARG A 424 -12.13 55.05 -24.32
CA ARG A 424 -12.38 56.04 -23.26
C ARG A 424 -12.47 57.45 -23.80
N LYS A 425 -11.58 57.84 -24.72
CA LYS A 425 -11.62 59.16 -25.38
C LYS A 425 -12.86 59.35 -26.22
N ASP A 426 -13.32 58.32 -26.95
CA ASP A 426 -14.55 58.39 -27.73
C ASP A 426 -15.80 58.53 -26.84
N ILE A 427 -15.84 57.81 -25.71
CA ILE A 427 -16.91 57.98 -24.71
C ILE A 427 -16.90 59.39 -24.12
N GLU A 428 -15.72 59.92 -23.78
CA GLU A 428 -15.57 61.26 -23.22
C GLU A 428 -15.99 62.36 -24.22
N ILE A 429 -15.66 62.19 -25.51
CA ILE A 429 -16.11 63.08 -26.59
C ILE A 429 -17.63 63.00 -26.75
N ARG A 430 -18.23 61.80 -26.74
CA ARG A 430 -19.70 61.64 -26.83
C ARG A 430 -20.42 62.26 -25.65
N VAL A 431 -19.91 62.10 -24.43
CA VAL A 431 -20.46 62.76 -23.23
C VAL A 431 -20.39 64.27 -23.36
N LYS A 432 -19.26 64.81 -23.86
CA LYS A 432 -19.09 66.26 -24.08
C LYS A 432 -20.05 66.81 -25.15
N ILE A 433 -20.30 66.05 -26.21
CA ILE A 433 -21.29 66.40 -27.24
C ILE A 433 -22.71 66.40 -26.67
N ILE A 434 -23.05 65.44 -25.82
CA ILE A 434 -24.36 65.38 -25.16
C ILE A 434 -24.54 66.55 -24.19
N GLN A 435 -23.50 66.91 -23.43
CA GLN A 435 -23.51 68.06 -22.52
C GLN A 435 -23.55 69.43 -23.23
N GLN A 436 -23.12 69.52 -24.50
CA GLN A 436 -23.25 70.74 -25.30
C GLN A 436 -24.59 70.83 -26.06
N LYS A 437 -25.34 69.74 -26.13
CA LYS A 437 -26.67 69.67 -26.77
C LYS A 437 -27.83 69.72 -25.78
N ALA A 438 -27.57 69.52 -24.49
CA ALA A 438 -28.45 69.88 -23.38
C ALA A 438 -28.19 71.33 -22.97
#